data_AF-A0A9E4TPQ6-F1
#
_entry.id   AF-A0A9E4TPQ6-F1
#
_cell.length_a   1.000
_cell.length_b   1.000
_cell.length_c   1.000
_cell.angle_alpha   90.00
_cell.angle_beta   90.00
_cell.angle_gamma   90.00
#
_symmetry.space_group_name_H-M   'P 1'
#
loop_
_entity.id
_entity.type
_entity.pdbx_description
1 polymer ?
#
loop_
_entity_poly.entity_id
_entity_poly.type
_entity_poly.pdbx_seq_one_letter_code
_entity_poly.pdbx_strand_id
1 'polypeptide(L)'
;NVTKARYAEQQGPLDETCDCYTCRNYSAAYLRHLFRAKELLGLRLASIHNLRFVLALMERIRASILEDRFDAFRREFLAVYRPANEAARQQQKERWLETRGG
;
A
#
# COMPACT_ATOMS: atom_id res chain seq x y z
N ASN A 1 3.24 2.35 5.61
CA ASN A 1 2.47 2.32 6.87
C ASN A 1 1.55 3.53 6.92
N VAL A 2 0.24 3.29 6.89
CA VAL A 2 -0.83 4.30 6.85
C VAL A 2 -0.99 5.05 8.19
N THR A 3 -0.41 4.56 9.28
CA THR A 3 -0.49 5.23 10.59
C THR A 3 0.53 6.37 10.79
N LYS A 4 1.42 6.58 9.81
CA LYS A 4 2.45 7.64 9.85
C LYS A 4 1.82 9.04 9.96
N ALA A 5 2.54 9.95 10.63
CA ALA A 5 2.07 11.32 10.89
C ALA A 5 1.71 12.10 9.62
N ARG A 6 2.43 11.89 8.51
CA ARG A 6 2.15 12.56 7.22
C ARG A 6 0.72 12.41 6.72
N TYR A 7 0.03 11.33 7.11
CA TYR A 7 -1.34 11.07 6.69
C TYR A 7 -2.38 11.70 7.62
N ALA A 8 -1.99 12.37 8.71
CA ALA A 8 -2.92 12.86 9.72
C ALA A 8 -3.94 13.87 9.17
N GLU A 9 -3.53 14.70 8.22
CA GLU A 9 -4.33 15.80 7.66
C GLU A 9 -4.53 15.67 6.14
N GLN A 10 -4.10 14.55 5.56
CA GLN A 10 -4.26 14.30 4.13
C GLN A 10 -5.73 13.97 3.82
N GLN A 11 -6.45 14.99 3.35
CA GLN A 11 -7.88 14.89 2.97
C GLN A 11 -8.10 14.19 1.63
N GLY A 12 -7.07 14.09 0.79
CA GLY A 12 -7.10 13.31 -0.45
C GLY A 12 -7.02 11.79 -0.20
N PRO A 13 -7.17 10.99 -1.27
CA PRO A 13 -7.03 9.53 -1.21
C PRO A 13 -5.64 9.09 -0.74
N LEU A 14 -5.50 7.78 -0.49
CA LEU A 14 -4.19 7.19 -0.20
C LEU A 14 -3.26 7.24 -1.41
N ASP A 15 -3.81 7.10 -2.61
CA ASP A 15 -3.14 7.15 -3.91
C ASP A 15 -4.06 7.81 -4.93
N GLU A 16 -3.65 8.96 -5.48
CA GLU A 16 -4.41 9.76 -6.45
C GLU A 16 -4.61 9.03 -7.79
N THR A 17 -3.79 8.02 -8.09
CA THR A 17 -3.87 7.25 -9.33
C THR A 17 -4.69 5.96 -9.20
N CYS A 18 -5.18 5.66 -7.98
CA CYS A 18 -5.89 4.42 -7.69
C CYS A 18 -7.41 4.58 -7.84
N ASP A 19 -8.01 3.73 -8.66
CA ASP A 19 -9.45 3.68 -8.94
C ASP A 19 -10.24 2.75 -7.99
N CYS A 20 -9.65 2.25 -6.91
CA CYS A 20 -10.36 1.36 -5.98
C CYS A 20 -11.47 2.08 -5.21
N TYR A 21 -12.42 1.32 -4.64
CA TYR A 21 -13.48 1.87 -3.80
C TYR A 21 -12.93 2.71 -2.64
N THR A 22 -11.83 2.27 -2.02
CA THR A 22 -11.22 2.99 -0.90
C THR A 22 -10.71 4.38 -1.30
N CYS A 23 -9.95 4.48 -2.39
CA CYS A 23 -9.39 5.77 -2.84
C CYS A 23 -10.46 6.70 -3.41
N ARG A 24 -11.54 6.17 -3.99
CA ARG A 24 -12.64 7.02 -4.49
C ARG A 24 -13.52 7.64 -3.39
N ASN A 25 -13.55 7.04 -2.20
CA ASN A 25 -14.57 7.39 -1.19
C ASN A 25 -13.99 7.82 0.16
N TYR A 26 -12.71 7.59 0.44
CA TYR A 26 -12.13 7.83 1.75
C TYR A 26 -10.77 8.52 1.67
N SER A 27 -10.53 9.44 2.60
CA SER A 27 -9.26 10.13 2.74
C SER A 27 -8.20 9.27 3.44
N ALA A 28 -6.92 9.57 3.17
CA ALA A 28 -5.81 8.94 3.87
C ALA A 28 -5.85 9.25 5.38
N ALA A 29 -6.31 10.45 5.77
CA ALA A 29 -6.55 10.81 7.16
C ALA A 29 -7.60 9.93 7.85
N TYR A 30 -8.71 9.65 7.16
CA TYR A 30 -9.74 8.78 7.70
C TYR A 30 -9.26 7.33 7.84
N LEU A 31 -8.55 6.80 6.83
CA LEU A 31 -7.92 5.48 6.95
C LEU A 31 -6.98 5.42 8.16
N ARG A 32 -6.12 6.42 8.33
CA ARG A 32 -5.21 6.50 9.49
C ARG A 32 -5.98 6.48 10.81
N HIS A 33 -7.08 7.23 10.91
CA HIS A 33 -7.94 7.23 12.08
C HIS A 33 -8.47 5.83 12.39
N LEU A 34 -9.06 5.13 11.40
CA LEU A 34 -9.58 3.77 11.57
C LEU A 34 -8.50 2.78 12.05
N PHE A 35 -7.29 2.86 11.50
CA PHE A 35 -6.18 2.01 11.92
C PHE A 35 -5.72 2.30 13.36
N ARG A 36 -5.77 3.56 13.80
CA ARG A 36 -5.44 3.94 15.18
C ARG A 36 -6.53 3.53 16.17
N ALA A 37 -7.79 3.63 15.76
CA ALA A 37 -8.95 3.18 16.52
C ALA A 37 -9.09 1.65 16.55
N LYS A 38 -8.29 0.91 15.77
CA LYS A 38 -8.37 -0.55 15.61
C LYS A 38 -9.72 -1.04 15.07
N GLU A 39 -10.33 -0.23 14.22
CA GLU A 39 -11.62 -0.53 13.59
C GLU A 39 -11.47 -1.53 12.44
N LEU A 40 -12.36 -2.53 12.38
CA LEU A 40 -12.33 -3.58 11.34
C LEU A 40 -12.49 -2.99 9.92
N LEU A 41 -13.22 -1.89 9.78
CA LEU A 41 -13.39 -1.20 8.51
C LEU A 41 -12.04 -0.79 7.91
N GLY A 42 -11.07 -0.37 8.74
CA GLY A 42 -9.73 0.01 8.28
C GLY A 42 -9.02 -1.14 7.57
N LEU A 43 -9.13 -2.37 8.13
CA LEU A 43 -8.58 -3.57 7.51
C LEU A 43 -9.27 -3.90 6.18
N ARG A 44 -10.59 -3.80 6.12
CA ARG A 44 -11.36 -4.04 4.87
C ARG A 44 -10.95 -3.08 3.77
N LEU A 45 -10.90 -1.78 4.07
CA LEU A 45 -10.54 -0.74 3.11
C LEU A 45 -9.09 -0.88 2.61
N ALA A 46 -8.17 -1.24 3.50
CA ALA A 46 -6.78 -1.50 3.11
C ALA A 46 -6.67 -2.73 2.21
N SER A 47 -7.39 -3.82 2.51
CA SER A 47 -7.40 -5.01 1.66
C SER A 47 -7.93 -4.71 0.26
N ILE A 48 -9.00 -3.91 0.14
CA ILE A 48 -9.55 -3.48 -1.16
C ILE A 48 -8.49 -2.72 -1.97
N HIS A 49 -7.83 -1.74 -1.36
CA HIS A 49 -6.77 -0.96 -2.03
C HIS A 49 -5.59 -1.84 -2.45
N ASN A 50 -5.10 -2.70 -1.53
CA ASN A 50 -3.97 -3.58 -1.79
C ASN A 50 -4.24 -4.56 -2.92
N LEU A 51 -5.42 -5.18 -2.94
CA LEU A 51 -5.82 -6.08 -4.02
C LEU A 51 -5.91 -5.34 -5.35
N ARG A 52 -6.50 -4.14 -5.38
CA ARG A 52 -6.55 -3.36 -6.61
C ARG A 52 -5.15 -3.01 -7.11
N PHE A 53 -4.24 -2.61 -6.24
CA PHE A 53 -2.85 -2.31 -6.61
C PHE A 53 -2.17 -3.50 -7.28
N VAL A 54 -2.26 -4.70 -6.69
CA VAL A 54 -1.63 -5.90 -7.25
C VAL A 54 -2.25 -6.28 -8.60
N LEU A 55 -3.57 -6.23 -8.72
CA LEU A 55 -4.28 -6.49 -9.97
C LEU A 55 -3.88 -5.49 -11.07
N ALA A 56 -3.85 -4.19 -10.75
CA ALA A 56 -3.44 -3.14 -11.68
C ALA A 56 -1.98 -3.30 -12.13
N LEU A 57 -1.09 -3.71 -11.22
CA LEU A 57 0.30 -4.01 -11.55
C LEU A 57 0.40 -5.19 -12.51
N MET A 58 -0.34 -6.27 -12.27
CA MET A 58 -0.36 -7.45 -13.16
C MET A 58 -0.96 -7.13 -14.53
N GLU A 59 -2.02 -6.31 -14.58
CA GLU A 59 -2.60 -5.80 -15.83
C GLU A 59 -1.54 -5.05 -16.67
N ARG A 60 -0.80 -4.12 -16.05
CA ARG A 60 0.27 -3.34 -16.70
C ARG A 60 1.44 -4.21 -17.15
N ILE A 61 1.84 -5.19 -16.33
CA ILE A 61 2.87 -6.17 -16.70
C ILE A 61 2.42 -6.94 -17.95
N ARG A 62 1.21 -7.50 -17.93
CA ARG A 62 0.67 -8.26 -19.07
C ARG A 62 0.65 -7.42 -20.34
N ALA A 63 0.13 -6.18 -20.27
CA ALA A 63 0.09 -5.27 -21.40
C ALA A 63 1.50 -4.99 -21.96
N SER A 64 2.47 -4.69 -21.08
CA SER A 64 3.85 -4.41 -21.51
C SER A 64 4.56 -5.61 -22.16
N ILE A 65 4.21 -6.84 -21.79
CA ILE A 65 4.72 -8.06 -22.45
C ILE A 65 4.12 -8.19 -23.85
N LEU A 66 2.82 -7.98 -23.99
CA LEU A 66 2.12 -8.04 -25.30
C LEU A 66 2.59 -6.95 -26.27
N GLU A 67 3.04 -5.81 -25.74
CA GLU A 67 3.55 -4.67 -26.50
C GLU A 67 5.09 -4.67 -26.65
N ASP A 68 5.76 -5.77 -26.30
CA ASP A 68 7.24 -5.94 -26.37
C ASP A 68 8.05 -4.80 -25.69
N ARG A 69 7.50 -4.25 -24.60
CA ARG A 69 8.10 -3.12 -23.84
C ARG A 69 8.23 -3.41 -22.35
N PHE A 70 8.23 -4.68 -21.96
CA PHE A 70 8.32 -5.09 -20.55
C PHE A 70 9.58 -4.55 -19.86
N ASP A 71 10.73 -4.56 -20.54
CA ASP A 71 11.98 -4.06 -19.95
C ASP A 71 11.94 -2.56 -19.64
N ALA A 72 11.33 -1.76 -20.52
CA ALA A 72 11.13 -0.34 -20.29
C ALA A 72 10.19 -0.12 -19.09
N PHE A 73 9.04 -0.80 -19.09
CA PHE A 73 8.08 -0.78 -17.98
C PHE A 73 8.73 -1.15 -16.64
N ARG A 74 9.54 -2.23 -16.62
CA ARG A 74 10.23 -2.69 -15.42
C ARG A 74 11.18 -1.62 -14.87
N ARG A 75 11.97 -0.97 -15.73
CA ARG A 75 12.90 0.10 -15.31
C ARG A 75 12.14 1.29 -14.72
N GLU A 76 11.09 1.75 -15.40
CA GLU A 76 10.26 2.86 -14.93
C GLU A 76 9.58 2.55 -13.59
N PHE A 77 9.00 1.35 -13.47
CA PHE A 77 8.34 0.94 -12.24
C PHE A 77 9.33 0.88 -11.07
N LEU A 78 10.50 0.26 -11.23
CA LEU A 78 11.50 0.12 -10.17
C LEU A 78 12.23 1.42 -9.84
N ALA A 79 12.24 2.42 -10.73
CA ALA A 79 12.79 3.75 -10.43
C ALA A 79 11.97 4.47 -9.35
N VAL A 80 10.66 4.23 -9.30
CA VAL A 80 9.73 4.90 -8.37
C VAL A 80 9.34 3.98 -7.21
N TYR A 81 9.14 2.69 -7.48
CA TYR A 81 8.70 1.72 -6.49
C TYR A 81 9.87 1.15 -5.69
N ARG A 82 9.89 1.44 -4.39
CA ARG A 82 10.82 0.82 -3.44
C ARG A 82 10.08 -0.21 -2.58
N PRO A 83 10.40 -1.51 -2.73
CA PRO A 83 9.86 -2.51 -1.81
C PRO A 83 10.33 -2.23 -0.38
N ALA A 84 9.53 -2.62 0.59
CA ALA A 84 9.94 -2.53 1.99
C ALA A 84 11.18 -3.40 2.23
N ASN A 85 12.20 -2.86 2.91
CA ASN A 85 13.41 -3.61 3.27
C ASN A 85 13.03 -4.83 4.10
N GLU A 86 13.36 -6.01 3.58
CA GLU A 86 13.00 -7.30 4.16
C GLU A 86 13.70 -7.56 5.51
N ALA A 87 14.99 -7.22 5.62
CA ALA A 87 15.73 -7.32 6.88
C ALA A 87 15.13 -6.41 7.96
N ALA A 88 14.72 -5.19 7.59
CA ALA A 88 14.07 -4.27 8.51
C ALA A 88 12.70 -4.80 8.98
N ARG A 89 11.92 -5.42 8.07
CA ARG A 89 10.65 -6.08 8.42
C ARG A 89 10.86 -7.24 9.39
N GLN A 90 11.88 -8.06 9.15
CA GLN A 90 12.19 -9.22 9.97
C GLN A 90 12.60 -8.81 11.39
N GLN A 91 13.50 -7.83 11.53
CA GLN A 91 13.87 -7.27 12.83
C GLN A 91 12.68 -6.62 13.56
N GLN A 92 11.74 -6.02 12.82
CA GLN A 92 10.56 -5.40 13.42
C GLN A 92 9.56 -6.45 13.92
N LYS A 93 9.44 -7.58 13.20
CA LYS A 93 8.68 -8.75 13.62
C LYS A 93 9.30 -9.40 14.86
N GLU A 94 10.61 -9.58 14.90
CA GLU A 94 11.35 -10.12 16.05
C GLU A 94 11.12 -9.28 17.31
N ARG A 95 11.36 -7.96 17.22
CA ARG A 95 11.06 -7.02 18.32
C ARG A 95 9.60 -7.10 18.80
N TRP A 96 8.65 -7.24 17.88
CA TRP A 96 7.23 -7.37 18.24
C TRP A 96 6.92 -8.69 18.96
N LEU A 97 7.57 -9.80 18.57
CA LEU A 97 7.46 -11.09 19.25
C LEU A 97 8.05 -11.03 20.66
N GLU A 98 9.21 -10.40 20.83
CA GLU A 98 9.87 -10.21 22.13
C GLU A 98 8.98 -9.42 23.11
N THR A 99 8.36 -8.32 22.65
CA THR A 99 7.48 -7.48 23.49
C THR A 99 6.13 -8.11 23.86
N ARG A 100 5.73 -9.24 23.26
CA ARG A 100 4.46 -9.94 23.57
C ARG A 100 4.64 -11.23 24.37
N GLY A 101 5.90 -11.63 24.62
CA GLY A 101 6.26 -12.82 25.39
C GLY A 101 6.64 -12.55 26.85
N GLY A 102 6.36 -11.35 27.37
CA GLY A 102 6.60 -10.95 28.77
C GLY A 102 5.32 -10.60 29.50
#